data_AF-R1FNH5-F1
#
_entry.id   AF-R1FNH5-F1
#
_cell.length_a   1.000
_cell.length_b   1.000
_cell.length_c   1.000
_cell.angle_alpha   90.00
_cell.angle_beta   90.00
_cell.angle_gamma   90.00
#
_symmetry.space_group_name_H-M   'P 1'
#
loop_
_entity.id
_entity.type
_entity.pdbx_description
1 polymer ?
#
loop_
_entity_poly.entity_id
_entity_poly.type
_entity_poly.pdbx_seq_one_letter_code
_entity_poly.pdbx_strand_id
1 'polypeptide(L)'
;DSRESFNVGREPLAPGEPAPYANAWPAERVLPGFRDTVLAHQAEQEALAVRLRRLIAQALGLPPGHFDAPGLFDLPTYQTGMVRYLPRRSEPALGKFAIRPHADGGIFTLLFTDGEPGLHICPDKAPPPADRVWIPVTPREDAAIVNLGTELERWSNGRF
;
A
#
# COMPACT_ATOMS: atom_id res chain seq x y z
N ASP A 1 -8.77 -1.74 16.24
CA ASP A 1 -7.70 -0.99 15.60
C ASP A 1 -7.73 0.43 16.12
N SER A 2 -6.66 0.86 16.78
CA SER A 2 -6.56 2.19 17.40
C SER A 2 -5.93 3.20 16.43
N ARG A 3 -6.62 3.47 15.32
CA ARG A 3 -6.19 4.40 14.28
C ARG A 3 -7.38 5.18 13.72
N GLU A 4 -7.09 6.35 13.17
CA GLU A 4 -7.95 7.05 12.24
C GLU A 4 -7.35 6.99 10.84
N SER A 5 -8.19 6.97 9.81
CA SER A 5 -7.73 6.90 8.42
C SER A 5 -8.61 7.71 7.48
N PHE A 6 -7.98 8.37 6.52
CA PHE A 6 -8.63 8.96 5.37
C PHE A 6 -8.15 8.20 4.12
N ASN A 7 -9.08 7.68 3.33
CA ASN A 7 -8.75 6.83 2.19
C ASN A 7 -9.27 7.48 0.91
N VAL A 8 -8.42 7.48 -0.12
CA VAL A 8 -8.76 7.97 -1.45
C VAL A 8 -8.41 6.91 -2.48
N GLY A 9 -9.34 6.62 -3.38
CA GLY A 9 -9.08 5.84 -4.58
C GLY A 9 -8.50 6.71 -5.69
N ARG A 10 -8.10 6.06 -6.77
CA ARG A 10 -7.74 6.72 -8.03
C ARG A 10 -8.94 7.50 -8.60
N GLU A 11 -8.72 8.76 -9.01
CA GLU A 11 -9.73 9.52 -9.75
C GLU A 11 -9.80 9.10 -11.23
N PRO A 12 -10.99 9.09 -11.84
CA PRO A 12 -11.13 8.87 -13.29
C PRO A 12 -10.34 9.92 -14.09
N LEU A 13 -9.66 9.49 -15.15
CA LEU A 13 -8.91 10.40 -16.03
C LEU A 13 -9.78 10.93 -17.16
N ALA A 14 -10.87 10.23 -17.52
CA ALA A 14 -11.79 10.63 -18.57
C ALA A 14 -13.27 10.46 -18.15
N PRO A 15 -14.20 11.25 -18.73
CA PRO A 15 -15.64 11.04 -18.55
C PRO A 15 -16.07 9.63 -18.95
N GLY A 16 -16.86 8.97 -18.10
CA GLY A 16 -17.38 7.62 -18.36
C GLY A 16 -16.41 6.49 -18.01
N GLU A 17 -15.19 6.80 -17.58
CA GLU A 17 -14.28 5.81 -17.04
C GLU A 17 -14.80 5.27 -15.69
N PRO A 18 -14.71 3.96 -15.43
CA PRO A 18 -15.15 3.40 -14.16
C PRO A 18 -14.40 4.00 -12.96
N ALA A 19 -15.17 4.59 -12.04
CA ALA A 19 -14.68 5.05 -10.74
C ALA A 19 -15.10 4.03 -9.67
N PRO A 20 -14.26 3.05 -9.30
CA PRO A 20 -14.63 2.08 -8.28
C PRO A 20 -14.85 2.74 -6.91
N TYR A 21 -14.31 3.94 -6.71
CA TYR A 21 -14.43 4.70 -5.46
C TYR A 21 -14.83 6.15 -5.76
N ALA A 22 -15.89 6.63 -5.12
CA ALA A 22 -16.21 8.05 -5.07
C ALA A 22 -15.44 8.68 -3.89
N ASN A 23 -14.41 9.46 -4.20
CA ASN A 23 -13.59 10.12 -3.19
C ASN A 23 -14.40 11.19 -2.44
N ALA A 24 -14.40 11.12 -1.11
CA ALA A 24 -15.10 12.05 -0.23
C ALA A 24 -14.16 13.15 0.26
N TRP A 25 -13.81 14.09 -0.61
CA TRP A 25 -12.88 15.17 -0.30
C TRP A 25 -13.42 16.13 0.78
N PRO A 26 -12.58 16.58 1.73
CA PRO A 26 -12.96 17.69 2.60
C PRO A 26 -13.21 18.94 1.76
N ALA A 27 -14.13 19.79 2.21
CA ALA A 27 -14.38 21.05 1.52
C ALA A 27 -13.12 21.93 1.58
N GLU A 28 -12.83 22.64 0.49
CA GLU A 28 -11.63 23.49 0.36
C GLU A 28 -11.48 24.49 1.52
N ARG A 29 -12.59 25.05 1.99
CA ARG A 29 -12.60 25.98 3.15
C ARG A 29 -12.18 25.34 4.48
N VAL A 30 -12.30 24.02 4.62
CA VAL A 30 -11.99 23.27 5.84
C VAL A 30 -10.54 22.82 5.84
N LEU A 31 -10.04 22.36 4.69
CA LEU A 31 -8.66 21.91 4.54
C LEU A 31 -8.11 22.30 3.17
N PRO A 32 -7.66 23.57 3.01
CA PRO A 32 -7.22 24.09 1.72
C PRO A 32 -6.05 23.31 1.13
N GLY A 33 -6.08 23.07 -0.18
CA GLY A 33 -5.01 22.41 -0.94
C GLY A 33 -4.85 20.91 -0.67
N PHE A 34 -5.68 20.30 0.18
CA PHE A 34 -5.55 18.89 0.55
C PHE A 34 -5.76 17.95 -0.64
N ARG A 35 -6.81 18.18 -1.43
CA ARG A 35 -7.10 17.36 -2.61
C ARG A 35 -5.92 17.39 -3.59
N ASP A 36 -5.47 18.59 -3.95
CA ASP A 36 -4.39 18.76 -4.93
C ASP A 36 -3.07 18.15 -4.44
N THR A 37 -2.77 18.28 -3.14
CA THR A 37 -1.58 17.67 -2.53
C THR A 37 -1.62 16.15 -2.61
N VAL A 38 -2.77 15.55 -2.26
CA VAL A 38 -2.94 14.09 -2.28
C VAL A 38 -2.89 13.56 -3.71
N LEU A 39 -3.54 14.22 -4.68
CA LEU A 39 -3.50 13.83 -6.09
C LEU A 39 -2.09 13.95 -6.69
N ALA A 40 -1.35 15.02 -6.36
CA ALA A 40 0.04 15.16 -6.78
C ALA A 40 0.92 14.03 -6.20
N HIS A 41 0.71 13.67 -4.93
CA HIS A 41 1.40 12.55 -4.32
C HIS A 41 1.05 11.20 -4.96
N GLN A 42 -0.23 10.97 -5.30
CA GLN A 42 -0.66 9.78 -6.02
C GLN A 42 0.01 9.67 -7.40
N ALA A 43 0.15 10.76 -8.14
CA ALA A 43 0.84 10.76 -9.43
C ALA A 43 2.32 10.33 -9.30
N GLU A 44 3.02 10.79 -8.27
CA GLU A 44 4.41 10.36 -7.99
C GLU A 44 4.48 8.87 -7.59
N GLN A 45 3.52 8.39 -6.79
CA GLN A 45 3.41 6.99 -6.44
C GLN A 45 3.14 6.10 -7.67
N GLU A 46 2.26 6.52 -8.57
CA GLU A 46 1.98 5.82 -9.83
C GLU A 46 3.24 5.72 -10.70
N ALA A 47 3.99 6.82 -10.84
CA ALA A 47 5.24 6.82 -11.58
C ALA A 47 6.27 5.84 -10.99
N LEU A 48 6.35 5.76 -9.65
CA LEU A 48 7.18 4.77 -8.96
C LEU A 48 6.65 3.34 -9.17
N ALA A 49 5.34 3.14 -9.09
CA ALA A 49 4.69 1.85 -9.30
C ALA A 49 4.97 1.28 -10.70
N VAL A 50 4.96 2.12 -11.74
CA VAL A 50 5.33 1.73 -13.11
C VAL A 50 6.79 1.26 -13.19
N ARG A 51 7.71 1.92 -12.48
CA ARG A 51 9.11 1.46 -12.41
C ARG A 51 9.23 0.13 -11.67
N LEU A 52 8.56 -0.01 -10.53
CA LEU A 52 8.60 -1.22 -9.71
C LEU A 52 8.00 -2.43 -10.41
N ARG A 53 6.85 -2.32 -11.07
CA ARG A 53 6.27 -3.45 -11.80
C ARG A 53 7.21 -3.95 -12.90
N ARG A 54 7.93 -3.05 -13.60
CA ARG A 54 8.93 -3.46 -14.60
C ARG A 54 10.10 -4.23 -13.96
N LEU A 55 10.54 -3.84 -12.77
CA LEU A 55 11.55 -4.57 -12.01
C LEU A 55 11.02 -5.94 -11.54
N ILE A 56 9.76 -6.01 -11.10
CA ILE A 56 9.12 -7.27 -10.74
C ILE A 56 9.02 -8.20 -11.95
N ALA A 57 8.64 -7.70 -13.13
CA ALA A 57 8.63 -8.48 -14.36
C ALA A 57 10.02 -9.07 -14.67
N GLN A 58 11.08 -8.26 -14.58
CA GLN A 58 12.46 -8.74 -14.75
C GLN A 58 12.84 -9.79 -13.71
N ALA A 59 12.50 -9.57 -12.43
CA ALA A 59 12.77 -10.53 -11.37
C ALA A 59 12.05 -11.87 -11.61
N LEU A 60 10.84 -11.84 -12.19
CA LEU A 60 10.10 -13.04 -12.62
C LEU A 60 10.68 -13.71 -13.87
N GLY A 61 11.65 -13.11 -14.56
CA GLY A 61 12.18 -13.60 -15.84
C GLY A 61 11.25 -13.32 -17.03
N LEU A 62 10.31 -12.38 -16.88
CA LEU A 62 9.40 -11.96 -17.94
C LEU A 62 10.05 -10.88 -18.82
N PRO A 63 9.56 -10.68 -20.07
CA PRO A 63 10.03 -9.60 -20.92
C PRO A 63 9.91 -8.23 -20.25
N PRO A 64 10.87 -7.32 -20.48
CA PRO A 64 10.74 -5.93 -20.05
C PRO A 64 9.43 -5.34 -20.58
N GLY A 65 8.62 -4.77 -19.69
CA GLY A 65 7.31 -4.21 -20.05
C GLY A 65 6.17 -5.25 -20.16
N HIS A 66 6.35 -6.49 -19.69
CA HIS A 66 5.26 -7.47 -19.62
C HIS A 66 3.99 -6.89 -18.96
N PHE A 67 4.14 -6.20 -17.82
CA PHE A 67 3.04 -5.52 -17.13
C PHE A 67 2.61 -4.18 -17.73
N ASP A 68 3.22 -3.75 -18.84
CA ASP A 68 2.76 -2.60 -19.62
C ASP A 68 1.79 -3.03 -20.75
N ALA A 69 1.55 -4.34 -20.90
CA ALA A 69 0.65 -4.85 -21.93
C ALA A 69 -0.82 -4.46 -21.66
N PRO A 70 -1.61 -4.20 -22.74
CA PRO A 70 -3.03 -3.91 -22.60
C PRO A 70 -3.78 -5.00 -21.83
N GLY A 71 -4.73 -4.58 -21.00
CA GLY A 71 -5.58 -5.41 -20.17
C GLY A 71 -5.05 -5.72 -18.78
N LEU A 72 -3.79 -5.37 -18.47
CA LEU A 72 -3.20 -5.61 -17.15
C LEU A 72 -3.37 -4.42 -16.21
N PHE A 73 -2.89 -3.25 -16.62
CA PHE A 73 -2.84 -2.05 -15.79
C PHE A 73 -3.29 -0.81 -16.55
N ASP A 74 -4.17 -0.96 -17.54
CA ASP A 74 -4.75 0.19 -18.26
C ASP A 74 -5.62 1.04 -17.32
N LEU A 75 -6.26 0.38 -16.35
CA LEU A 75 -7.08 1.00 -15.30
C LEU A 75 -6.62 0.45 -13.94
N PRO A 76 -5.45 0.86 -13.43
CA PRO A 76 -4.93 0.34 -12.19
C PRO A 76 -5.85 0.76 -11.04
N THR A 77 -6.24 -0.20 -10.21
CA THR A 77 -7.00 0.07 -9.00
C THR A 77 -6.05 0.16 -7.81
N TYR A 78 -6.03 1.31 -7.15
CA TYR A 78 -5.30 1.49 -5.91
C TYR A 78 -6.05 2.44 -4.97
N GLN A 79 -5.69 2.36 -3.71
CA GLN A 79 -6.17 3.24 -2.66
C GLN A 79 -4.98 3.79 -1.88
N THR A 80 -4.92 5.10 -1.71
CA THR A 80 -3.96 5.77 -0.83
C THR A 80 -4.63 6.02 0.51
N GLY A 81 -4.12 5.36 1.55
CA GLY A 81 -4.58 5.55 2.92
C GLY A 81 -3.64 6.47 3.70
N MET A 82 -4.17 7.60 4.18
CA MET A 82 -3.50 8.43 5.18
C MET A 82 -3.95 7.95 6.55
N VAL A 83 -3.02 7.41 7.33
CA VAL A 83 -3.31 6.77 8.61
C VAL A 83 -2.63 7.52 9.73
N ARG A 84 -3.37 7.81 10.80
CA ARG A 84 -2.79 8.30 12.05
C ARG A 84 -3.10 7.31 13.16
N TYR A 85 -2.07 6.86 13.83
CA TYR A 85 -2.18 5.98 14.98
C TYR A 85 -2.43 6.79 16.25
N LEU A 86 -3.34 6.31 17.10
CA LEU A 86 -3.49 6.89 18.43
C LEU A 86 -2.24 6.58 19.26
N PRO A 87 -1.84 7.44 20.22
CA PRO A 87 -0.69 7.23 21.09
C PRO A 87 -0.98 6.15 22.15
N ARG A 88 -1.29 4.94 21.68
CA ARG A 88 -1.62 3.76 22.48
C ARG A 88 -0.69 2.65 22.05
N ARG A 89 0.00 2.08 23.03
CA ARG A 89 0.85 0.92 22.80
C ARG A 89 -0.02 -0.29 22.44
N SER A 90 0.38 -1.04 21.41
CA SER A 90 -0.23 -2.34 21.12
C SER A 90 0.09 -3.33 22.25
N GLU A 91 -0.87 -4.19 22.60
CA GLU A 91 -0.72 -5.30 23.54
C GLU A 91 -1.15 -6.60 22.84
N PRO A 92 -0.30 -7.19 21.97
CA PRO A 92 -0.65 -8.36 21.16
C PRO A 92 -1.16 -9.55 21.98
N ALA A 93 -0.58 -9.78 23.16
CA ALA A 93 -0.99 -10.84 24.08
C ALA A 93 -2.43 -10.69 24.60
N LEU A 94 -2.98 -9.46 24.55
CA LEU A 94 -4.36 -9.15 24.91
C LEU A 94 -5.24 -8.92 23.67
N GLY A 95 -4.75 -9.22 22.47
CA GLY A 95 -5.46 -8.97 21.22
C GLY A 95 -5.61 -7.50 20.86
N LYS A 96 -4.87 -6.59 21.51
CA LYS A 96 -4.96 -5.15 21.25
C LYS A 96 -3.89 -4.74 20.25
N PHE A 97 -4.32 -4.28 19.08
CA PHE A 97 -3.44 -3.83 18.02
C PHE A 97 -3.86 -2.47 17.48
N ALA A 98 -2.86 -1.67 17.09
CA ALA A 98 -3.06 -0.53 16.20
C ALA A 98 -3.67 -0.99 14.88
N ILE A 99 -3.03 -1.96 14.23
CA ILE A 99 -3.55 -2.77 13.12
C ILE A 99 -3.16 -4.22 13.38
N ARG A 100 -4.12 -5.15 13.21
CA ARG A 100 -3.87 -6.59 13.40
C ARG A 100 -2.91 -7.15 12.34
N PRO A 101 -2.21 -8.26 12.64
CA PRO A 101 -1.51 -9.04 11.62
C PRO A 101 -2.38 -9.29 10.38
N HIS A 102 -1.89 -8.91 9.21
CA HIS A 102 -2.54 -9.13 7.92
C HIS A 102 -1.49 -9.14 6.80
N ALA A 103 -1.92 -9.55 5.61
CA ALA A 103 -1.21 -9.35 4.37
C ALA A 103 -2.07 -8.46 3.47
N ASP A 104 -1.42 -7.58 2.71
CA ASP A 104 -2.12 -6.67 1.80
C ASP A 104 -2.65 -7.40 0.56
N GLY A 105 -3.81 -6.92 0.07
CA GLY A 105 -4.28 -7.22 -1.27
C GLY A 105 -3.48 -6.47 -2.33
N GLY A 106 -3.61 -6.85 -3.59
CA GLY A 106 -2.85 -6.23 -4.68
C GLY A 106 -1.46 -6.84 -4.90
N ILE A 107 -0.69 -6.18 -5.76
CA ILE A 107 0.65 -6.64 -6.17
C ILE A 107 1.77 -6.19 -5.23
N PHE A 108 1.69 -4.97 -4.72
CA PHE A 108 2.60 -4.40 -3.73
C PHE A 108 1.98 -3.14 -3.11
N THR A 109 2.48 -2.76 -1.94
CA THR A 109 2.14 -1.52 -1.24
C THR A 109 3.38 -0.63 -1.16
N LEU A 110 3.16 0.68 -1.34
CA LEU A 110 4.16 1.72 -1.07
C LEU A 110 3.80 2.39 0.26
N LEU A 111 4.66 2.23 1.26
CA LEU A 111 4.46 2.82 2.58
C LEU A 111 5.51 3.89 2.84
N PHE A 112 5.02 5.10 3.11
CA PHE A 112 5.79 6.24 3.56
C PHE A 112 5.43 6.51 5.03
N THR A 113 6.44 6.72 5.86
CA THR A 113 6.29 6.91 7.32
C THR A 113 6.77 8.28 7.74
N ASP A 114 6.25 8.80 8.84
CA ASP A 114 6.66 10.06 9.47
C ASP A 114 7.94 9.94 10.34
N GLY A 115 8.60 8.78 10.32
CA GLY A 115 9.80 8.52 11.13
C GLY A 115 9.50 7.80 12.45
N GLU A 116 8.23 7.68 12.86
CA GLU A 116 7.87 6.98 14.09
C GLU A 116 7.91 5.46 13.89
N PRO A 117 8.63 4.71 14.75
CA PRO A 117 8.70 3.26 14.65
C PRO A 117 7.36 2.63 15.09
N GLY A 118 6.96 1.56 14.39
CA GLY A 118 5.74 0.83 14.76
C GLY A 118 5.42 -0.36 13.87
N LEU A 119 5.88 -0.34 12.61
CA LEU A 119 5.71 -1.45 11.68
C LEU A 119 6.55 -2.66 12.11
N HIS A 120 5.91 -3.83 12.11
CA HIS A 120 6.59 -5.12 12.21
C HIS A 120 6.14 -6.01 11.04
N ILE A 121 7.07 -6.77 10.48
CA ILE A 121 6.81 -7.75 9.42
C ILE A 121 7.02 -9.17 9.94
N CYS A 122 6.24 -10.12 9.44
CA CYS A 122 6.39 -11.53 9.74
C CYS A 122 6.66 -12.26 8.42
N PRO A 123 7.91 -12.71 8.16
CA PRO A 123 8.22 -13.45 6.93
C PRO A 123 7.53 -14.81 6.85
N ASP A 124 7.19 -15.40 8.00
CA ASP A 124 6.48 -16.68 8.06
C ASP A 124 5.00 -16.52 7.72
N LYS A 125 4.57 -17.25 6.69
CA LYS A 125 3.21 -17.27 6.15
C LYS A 125 2.36 -18.41 6.75
N ALA A 126 2.94 -19.34 7.50
CA ALA A 126 2.23 -20.49 8.05
C ALA A 126 1.11 -20.06 9.03
N PRO A 127 -0.10 -20.63 8.95
CA PRO A 127 -1.15 -20.39 9.95
C PRO A 127 -0.62 -20.74 11.34
N PRO A 128 -1.03 -19.98 12.36
CA PRO A 128 -0.18 -19.57 13.47
C PRO A 128 0.47 -20.76 14.18
N PRO A 129 1.80 -20.81 14.23
CA PRO A 129 2.49 -21.47 15.32
C PRO A 129 2.91 -20.42 16.37
N ALA A 130 3.21 -20.90 17.58
CA ALA A 130 3.53 -20.09 18.75
C ALA A 130 4.88 -19.33 18.64
N ASP A 131 5.56 -19.44 17.50
CA ASP A 131 6.95 -19.09 17.25
C ASP A 131 7.13 -18.06 16.11
N ARG A 132 6.05 -17.42 15.63
CA ARG A 132 6.18 -16.34 14.62
C ARG A 132 7.14 -15.25 15.10
N VAL A 133 8.19 -15.03 14.31
CA VAL A 133 9.15 -13.96 14.53
C VAL A 133 8.68 -12.70 13.82
N TRP A 134 8.40 -11.67 14.61
CA TRP A 134 8.07 -10.34 14.13
C TRP A 134 9.34 -9.48 14.08
N ILE A 135 9.67 -8.98 12.90
CA ILE A 135 10.86 -8.18 12.66
C ILE A 135 10.44 -6.71 12.64
N PRO A 136 10.98 -5.84 13.51
CA PRO A 136 10.70 -4.41 13.46
C PRO A 136 11.30 -3.81 12.19
N VAL A 137 10.54 -2.95 11.51
CA VAL A 137 11.05 -2.19 10.36
C VAL A 137 11.50 -0.82 10.85
N THR A 138 12.77 -0.49 10.60
CA THR A 138 13.30 0.83 10.94
C THR A 138 12.81 1.84 9.90
N PRO A 139 12.10 2.90 10.31
CA PRO A 139 11.64 3.93 9.39
C PRO A 139 12.82 4.70 8.79
N ARG A 140 12.63 5.21 7.57
CA ARG A 140 13.62 6.00 6.84
C ARG A 140 12.92 7.17 6.18
N GLU A 141 13.43 8.39 6.40
CA GLU A 141 12.88 9.61 5.80
C GLU A 141 13.08 9.65 4.28
N ASP A 142 14.12 9.00 3.77
CA ASP A 142 14.56 9.05 2.37
C ASP A 142 14.13 7.83 1.54
N ALA A 143 13.25 6.97 2.07
CA ALA A 143 12.87 5.73 1.41
C ALA A 143 11.40 5.36 1.61
N ALA A 144 10.82 4.70 0.60
CA ALA A 144 9.57 3.99 0.73
C ALA A 144 9.84 2.56 1.22
N ILE A 145 9.02 2.08 2.14
CA ILE A 145 8.94 0.65 2.46
C ILE A 145 8.04 0.01 1.41
N VAL A 146 8.52 -1.08 0.79
CA VAL A 146 7.76 -1.83 -0.22
C VAL A 146 7.47 -3.22 0.32
N ASN A 147 6.20 -3.56 0.50
CA ASN A 147 5.77 -4.93 0.77
C ASN A 147 5.05 -5.51 -0.44
N LEU A 148 5.30 -6.79 -0.72
CA LEU A 148 4.67 -7.51 -1.82
C LEU A 148 3.31 -8.06 -1.37
N GLY A 149 2.31 -7.92 -2.22
CA GLY A 149 0.94 -8.27 -1.92
C GLY A 149 0.56 -9.69 -2.35
N THR A 150 -0.58 -10.15 -1.85
CA THR A 150 -1.09 -11.50 -2.07
C THR A 150 -1.45 -11.79 -3.54
N GLU A 151 -1.71 -10.78 -4.38
CA GLU A 151 -1.94 -11.01 -5.81
C GLU A 151 -0.64 -11.31 -6.54
N LEU A 152 0.46 -10.62 -6.21
CA LEU A 152 1.77 -10.92 -6.81
C LEU A 152 2.26 -12.32 -6.40
N GLU A 153 2.06 -12.70 -5.13
CA GLU A 153 2.32 -14.07 -4.67
C GLU A 153 1.57 -15.08 -5.55
N ARG A 154 0.27 -14.87 -5.79
CA ARG A 154 -0.53 -15.74 -6.66
C ARG A 154 -0.04 -15.74 -8.11
N TRP A 155 0.20 -14.57 -8.69
CA TRP A 155 0.67 -14.44 -10.08
C TRP A 155 2.03 -15.08 -10.30
N SER A 156 2.87 -15.07 -9.27
CA SER A 156 4.21 -15.66 -9.30
C SER A 156 4.25 -17.11 -8.82
N ASN A 157 3.10 -17.73 -8.56
CA ASN A 157 2.97 -19.09 -8.04
C ASN A 157 3.80 -19.33 -6.76
N GLY A 158 3.72 -18.39 -5.82
CA GLY A 158 4.39 -18.48 -4.51
C GLY A 158 5.88 -18.15 -4.52
N ARG A 159 6.42 -17.64 -5.63
CA ARG A 159 7.83 -17.22 -5.70
C ARG A 159 8.11 -15.99 -4.83
N PHE A 160 7.13 -15.10 -4.68
CA PHE A 160 7.12 -13.97 -3.76
C PHE A 160 6.15 -14.21 -2.61
#